data_AF-A0A524G1V9-F1
#
_entry.id   AF-A0A524G1V9-F1
#
_cell.length_a   1.000
_cell.length_b   1.000
_cell.length_c   1.000
_cell.angle_alpha   90.00
_cell.angle_beta   90.00
_cell.angle_gamma   90.00
#
_symmetry.space_group_name_H-M   'P 1'
#
loop_
_entity.id
_entity.type
_entity.pdbx_description
1 polymer ?
#
loop_
_entity_poly.entity_id
_entity_poly.type
_entity_poly.pdbx_seq_one_letter_code
_entity_poly.pdbx_strand_id
1 'polypeptide(L)'
;MITERIEPVLGNIVTSETGREVDPFTDPEIVRLTAINLELAVKNLMTAHAPPECLVITADICTHKLMAIPTADGEVKVLVFE
;
A
#
# COMPACT_ATOMS: atom_id res chain seq x y z
N MET A 1 10.85 -19.04 21.30
CA MET A 1 10.31 -18.34 20.11
C MET A 1 10.61 -16.87 20.33
N ILE A 2 11.62 -16.33 19.64
CA ILE A 2 12.01 -14.92 19.79
C ILE A 2 11.04 -14.12 18.93
N THR A 3 10.14 -13.37 19.55
CA THR A 3 9.34 -12.37 18.85
C THR A 3 10.22 -11.15 18.65
N GLU A 4 10.83 -11.01 17.49
CA GLU A 4 11.48 -9.75 17.11
C GLU A 4 10.40 -8.66 17.09
N ARG A 5 10.58 -7.65 17.93
CA ARG A 5 9.73 -6.46 17.90
C ARG A 5 10.07 -5.71 16.63
N ILE A 6 9.10 -5.61 15.73
CA ILE A 6 9.18 -4.72 14.58
C ILE A 6 9.04 -3.30 15.13
N GLU A 7 10.16 -2.63 15.36
CA GLU A 7 10.14 -1.19 15.62
C GLU A 7 9.64 -0.50 14.34
N PRO A 8 8.55 0.29 14.39
CA PRO A 8 8.08 0.99 13.21
C PRO A 8 9.12 2.04 12.84
N VAL A 9 9.88 1.77 11.78
CA VAL A 9 10.72 2.78 11.15
C VAL A 9 9.78 3.81 10.53
N LEU A 10 9.59 4.93 11.22
CA LEU A 10 8.89 6.13 10.71
C LEU A 10 9.79 6.82 9.67
N GLY A 11 10.19 6.10 8.64
CA GLY A 11 10.89 6.66 7.48
C GLY A 11 9.88 7.39 6.60
N ASN A 12 10.21 8.62 6.21
CA ASN A 12 9.51 9.49 5.25
C ASN A 12 8.10 9.01 4.90
N ILE A 13 7.11 9.47 5.65
CA ILE A 13 5.70 9.27 5.32
C ILE A 13 5.48 9.91 3.95
N VAL A 14 5.50 9.09 2.90
CA VAL A 14 5.29 9.55 1.54
C VAL A 14 3.84 9.99 1.48
N THR A 15 3.60 11.29 1.30
CA THR A 15 2.24 11.82 1.24
C THR A 15 1.59 11.41 -0.08
N SER A 16 0.28 11.13 -0.07
CA SER A 16 -0.48 10.75 -1.26
C SER A 16 -0.42 11.77 -2.40
N GLU A 17 -0.03 13.02 -2.11
CA GLU A 17 0.03 14.14 -3.06
C GLU A 17 1.06 13.97 -4.18
N THR A 18 2.05 13.09 -4.03
CA THR A 18 3.14 12.91 -5.02
C THR A 18 3.05 11.60 -5.80
N GLY A 19 2.13 10.70 -5.45
CA GLY A 19 2.02 9.38 -6.07
C GLY A 19 1.01 9.37 -7.21
N ARG A 20 1.28 8.60 -8.26
CA ARG A 20 0.29 8.32 -9.31
C ARG A 20 -0.38 6.98 -9.07
N GLU A 21 -1.60 6.79 -9.56
CA GLU A 21 -2.23 5.47 -9.53
C GLU A 21 -1.46 4.49 -10.42
N VAL A 22 -1.45 3.22 -9.98
CA VAL A 22 -0.89 2.12 -10.76
C VAL A 22 -1.76 1.86 -11.99
N ASP A 23 -1.14 1.85 -13.16
CA ASP A 23 -1.80 1.53 -14.43
C ASP A 23 -1.67 0.02 -14.72
N PRO A 24 -2.78 -0.72 -14.79
CA PRO A 24 -2.75 -2.17 -14.96
C PRO A 24 -2.24 -2.63 -16.34
N PHE A 25 -2.10 -1.74 -17.31
CA PHE A 25 -1.68 -2.05 -18.67
C PHE A 25 -0.27 -1.57 -19.00
N THR A 26 0.15 -0.44 -18.43
CA THR A 26 1.43 0.19 -18.79
C THR A 26 2.53 -0.02 -17.74
N ASP A 27 2.18 -0.31 -16.50
CA ASP A 27 3.18 -0.48 -15.45
C ASP A 27 3.95 -1.80 -15.53
N PRO A 28 5.22 -1.81 -15.07
CA PRO A 28 6.00 -3.03 -14.94
C PRO A 28 5.22 -4.11 -14.17
N GLU A 29 5.33 -5.36 -14.63
CA GLU A 29 4.63 -6.49 -14.02
C GLU A 29 4.85 -6.58 -12.50
N ILE A 30 6.07 -6.34 -12.03
CA ILE A 30 6.37 -6.35 -10.59
C ILE A 30 5.60 -5.28 -9.81
N VAL A 31 5.41 -4.08 -10.37
CA VAL A 31 4.63 -3.00 -9.76
C VAL A 31 3.15 -3.43 -9.71
N ARG A 32 2.62 -3.94 -10.82
CA ARG A 32 1.21 -4.37 -10.92
C ARG A 32 0.87 -5.50 -9.98
N LEU A 33 1.70 -6.55 -9.94
CA LEU A 33 1.51 -7.68 -9.02
C LEU A 33 1.63 -7.25 -7.55
N THR A 34 2.58 -6.37 -7.23
CA THR A 34 2.72 -5.84 -5.87
C THR A 34 1.49 -5.00 -5.49
N ALA A 35 0.98 -4.19 -6.42
CA ALA A 35 -0.22 -3.39 -6.20
C ALA A 35 -1.45 -4.25 -5.89
N ILE A 36 -1.68 -5.32 -6.65
CA ILE A 36 -2.78 -6.27 -6.40
C ILE A 36 -2.67 -6.89 -5.01
N ASN A 37 -1.46 -7.28 -4.60
CA ASN A 37 -1.24 -7.86 -3.26
C ASN A 37 -1.51 -6.84 -2.14
N LEU A 38 -1.07 -5.60 -2.32
CA LEU A 38 -1.35 -4.52 -1.36
C LEU A 38 -2.84 -4.22 -1.28
N GLU A 39 -3.54 -4.16 -2.41
CA GLU A 39 -4.98 -3.96 -2.48
C GLU A 39 -5.73 -5.04 -1.69
N LEU A 40 -5.39 -6.31 -1.94
CA LEU A 40 -5.95 -7.45 -1.23
C LEU A 40 -5.65 -7.40 0.28
N ALA A 41 -4.43 -7.02 0.67
CA ALA A 41 -4.05 -6.90 2.07
C ALA A 41 -4.90 -5.84 2.80
N VAL A 42 -5.10 -4.67 2.19
CA VAL A 42 -5.96 -3.62 2.75
C VAL A 42 -7.42 -4.09 2.79
N LYS A 43 -7.95 -4.70 1.70
CA LYS A 43 -9.31 -5.25 1.67
C LYS A 43 -9.55 -6.31 2.75
N ASN A 44 -8.55 -7.15 3.04
CA ASN A 44 -8.62 -8.12 4.12
C ASN A 44 -8.73 -7.45 5.50
N LEU A 45 -7.95 -6.39 5.76
CA LEU A 45 -8.03 -5.64 7.01
C LEU A 45 -9.37 -4.91 7.17
N MET A 46 -9.86 -4.29 6.09
CA MET A 46 -11.19 -3.66 6.06
C MET A 46 -12.30 -4.68 6.35
N THR A 47 -12.21 -5.87 5.76
CA THR A 47 -13.17 -6.98 6.00
C THR A 47 -13.10 -7.49 7.44
N ALA A 48 -11.93 -7.38 8.10
CA ALA A 48 -11.76 -7.68 9.52
C ALA A 48 -12.20 -6.54 10.45
N HIS A 49 -12.91 -5.53 9.93
CA HIS A 49 -13.37 -4.34 10.65
C HIS A 49 -12.26 -3.46 11.23
N ALA A 50 -11.05 -3.49 10.65
CA ALA A 50 -10.03 -2.52 10.99
C ALA A 50 -10.48 -1.11 10.50
N PRO A 51 -10.33 -0.05 11.32
CA PRO A 51 -10.74 1.30 10.94
C PRO A 51 -9.99 1.79 9.69
N PRO A 52 -10.68 2.07 8.56
CA PRO A 52 -10.03 2.43 7.29
C PRO A 52 -9.11 3.65 7.39
N GLU A 53 -9.43 4.61 8.26
CA GLU A 53 -8.62 5.82 8.52
C GLU A 53 -7.23 5.52 9.09
N CYS A 54 -7.04 4.31 9.63
CA CYS A 54 -5.78 3.84 10.18
C CYS A 54 -5.02 2.91 9.23
N LEU A 55 -5.57 2.60 8.05
CA LEU A 55 -5.00 1.63 7.12
C LEU A 55 -4.19 2.33 6.03
N VAL A 56 -2.88 2.24 6.16
CA VAL A 56 -1.93 2.53 5.08
C VAL A 56 -0.94 1.39 5.04
N ILE A 57 -0.89 0.67 3.91
CA ILE A 57 0.11 -0.37 3.70
C ILE A 57 1.04 0.08 2.59
N THR A 58 2.35 0.07 2.88
CA THR A 58 3.38 0.44 1.91
C THR A 58 4.23 -0.77 1.55
N ALA A 59 4.74 -0.80 0.31
CA ALA A 59 5.78 -1.74 -0.10
C ALA A 59 6.90 -0.99 -0.84
N ASP A 60 8.14 -1.28 -0.47
CA ASP A 60 9.31 -0.85 -1.24
C ASP A 60 9.77 -2.03 -2.11
N ILE A 61 9.81 -1.83 -3.42
CA ILE A 61 10.24 -2.84 -4.40
C ILE A 61 11.43 -2.34 -5.22
N CYS A 62 12.58 -2.16 -4.58
CA CYS A 62 13.85 -1.71 -5.17
C CYS A 62 13.76 -0.36 -5.90
N THR A 63 13.11 -0.32 -7.06
CA THR A 63 12.97 0.82 -7.97
C THR A 63 11.73 1.67 -7.71
N HIS A 64 10.75 1.19 -6.95
CA HIS A 64 9.51 1.93 -6.68
C HIS A 64 9.09 1.78 -5.22
N LYS A 65 8.38 2.79 -4.72
CA LYS A 65 7.56 2.65 -3.50
C LYS A 65 6.09 2.58 -3.90
N LEU A 66 5.32 1.75 -3.20
CA LEU A 66 3.88 1.66 -3.36
C LEU A 66 3.18 1.95 -2.04
N MET A 67 1.99 2.52 -2.14
CA MET A 67 1.11 2.80 -1.01
C MET A 67 -0.32 2.43 -1.36
N ALA A 68 -0.95 1.59 -0.55
CA ALA A 68 -2.37 1.29 -0.63
C ALA A 68 -3.14 1.97 0.50
N ILE A 69 -4.21 2.67 0.14
CA ILE A 69 -5.06 3.45 1.07
C ILE A 69 -6.53 3.17 0.75
N PRO A 70 -7.39 2.94 1.75
CA PRO A 70 -8.84 2.94 1.56
C PRO A 70 -9.35 4.29 1.04
N THR A 71 -10.35 4.25 0.18
CA THR A 71 -11.08 5.43 -0.27
C THR A 71 -12.36 5.63 0.56
N ALA A 72 -12.95 6.82 0.48
CA ALA A 72 -14.24 7.11 1.12
C ALA A 72 -15.38 6.20 0.62
N ASP A 73 -15.25 5.65 -0.60
CA ASP A 73 -16.23 4.77 -1.22
C ASP A 73 -16.07 3.29 -0.80
N GLY A 74 -15.12 2.98 0.08
CA GLY A 74 -14.85 1.61 0.53
C GLY A 74 -14.00 0.78 -0.44
N GLU A 75 -13.46 1.41 -1.48
CA GLU A 75 -12.47 0.79 -2.37
C GLU A 75 -11.05 1.00 -1.84
N VAL A 76 -10.06 0.41 -2.51
CA VAL A 76 -8.64 0.60 -2.20
C VAL A 76 -7.94 1.19 -3.41
N LYS A 77 -7.24 2.30 -3.18
CA LYS A 77 -6.42 2.96 -4.19
C LYS A 77 -4.96 2.62 -3.93
N VAL A 78 -4.23 2.23 -4.97
CA VAL A 78 -2.79 1.96 -4.89
C VAL A 78 -2.03 3.01 -5.69
N LEU A 79 -1.14 3.72 -4.99
CA LEU A 79 -0.24 4.72 -5.52
C LEU A 79 1.15 4.13 -5.71
N VAL A 80 1.83 4.51 -6.79
CA VAL A 80 3.25 4.26 -7.03
C VAL A 80 4.01 5.58 -7.03
N PHE A 81 5.20 5.55 -6.44
CA PHE A 81 6.14 6.67 -6.33
C PHE A 81 7.48 6.23 -6.92
N GLU A 82 8.06 7.12 -7.73
CA GLU A 82 9.41 7.01 -8.28
C GLU A 82 10.48 7.42 -7.26
#